data_AF-A0AAN7D4J1-F1
#
_entry.id   AF-A0AAN7D4J1-F1
#
_cell.length_a   1.000
_cell.length_b   1.000
_cell.length_c   1.000
_cell.angle_alpha   90.00
_cell.angle_beta   90.00
_cell.angle_gamma   90.00
#
_symmetry.space_group_name_H-M   'P 1'
#
loop_
_entity.id
_entity.type
_entity.pdbx_description
1 polymer ?
#
loop_
_entity_poly.entity_id
_entity_poly.type
_entity_poly.pdbx_seq_one_letter_code
_entity_poly.pdbx_strand_id
1 'polypeptide(L)'
;MSDNSSVDSDMSNTEQELVFMLNTFMKGRKPQHPVKQIPHTVIIEEDVTNNSSSALSTSFSTLAIDNQAKDIPNEIKVRSKRAVEEHIRLLSSDMIRYLRKHEFKVRGTTGKVYTVIIGNRLECTCRDYQIRKCHCKHILYILLKELKIRDLSMEIFKTLYPSDEILKEVFQKYHTLP
;
A
#
# COMPACT_ATOMS: atom_id res chain seq x y z
N MET A 1 -48.35 -45.76 14.19
CA MET A 1 -48.20 -45.24 12.81
C MET A 1 -47.94 -43.76 12.96
N SER A 2 -46.78 -43.32 12.48
CA SER A 2 -46.13 -42.07 12.92
C SER A 2 -45.27 -41.57 11.78
N ASP A 3 -45.92 -40.94 10.80
CA ASP A 3 -45.31 -40.65 9.52
C ASP A 3 -44.53 -39.33 9.58
N ASN A 4 -43.21 -39.44 9.67
CA ASN A 4 -42.30 -38.31 9.53
C ASN A 4 -42.21 -37.91 8.04
N SER A 5 -43.00 -36.93 7.62
CA SER A 5 -42.82 -36.29 6.31
C SER A 5 -41.54 -35.43 6.31
N SER A 6 -40.48 -35.86 5.65
CA SER A 6 -39.32 -35.00 5.38
C SER A 6 -39.73 -33.90 4.40
N VAL A 7 -39.48 -32.65 4.77
CA VAL A 7 -39.68 -31.48 3.88
C VAL A 7 -38.32 -31.11 3.33
N ASP A 8 -37.89 -31.88 2.33
CA ASP A 8 -36.66 -31.60 1.58
C ASP A 8 -36.93 -30.39 0.67
N SER A 9 -36.51 -29.21 1.12
CA SER A 9 -36.68 -27.95 0.37
C SER A 9 -35.59 -27.82 -0.70
N ASP A 10 -35.97 -27.94 -1.98
CA ASP A 10 -35.09 -27.66 -3.12
C ASP A 10 -34.53 -26.24 -3.08
N MET A 11 -33.29 -26.10 -2.58
CA MET A 11 -32.57 -24.83 -2.57
C MET A 11 -32.10 -24.49 -3.99
N SER A 12 -32.36 -23.27 -4.44
CA SER A 12 -32.02 -22.85 -5.81
C SER A 12 -30.50 -22.90 -6.05
N ASN A 13 -30.08 -23.15 -7.29
CA ASN A 13 -28.65 -23.20 -7.65
C ASN A 13 -27.88 -21.94 -7.20
N THR A 14 -28.54 -20.78 -7.25
CA THR A 14 -28.01 -19.49 -6.76
C THR A 14 -27.75 -19.47 -5.25
N GLU A 15 -28.59 -20.12 -4.44
CA GLU A 15 -28.39 -20.21 -2.98
C GLU A 15 -27.26 -21.20 -2.65
N GLN A 16 -27.17 -22.31 -3.38
CA GLN A 16 -26.08 -23.28 -3.25
C GLN A 16 -24.71 -22.64 -3.56
N GLU A 17 -24.64 -21.81 -4.62
CA GLU A 17 -23.41 -21.09 -5.00
C GLU A 17 -23.02 -20.02 -3.96
N LEU A 18 -23.98 -19.26 -3.42
CA LEU A 18 -23.75 -18.32 -2.31
C LEU A 18 -23.23 -19.03 -1.06
N VAL A 19 -23.82 -20.18 -0.69
CA VAL A 19 -23.37 -21.00 0.44
C VAL A 19 -21.97 -21.58 0.20
N PHE A 20 -21.63 -21.96 -1.03
CA PHE A 20 -20.28 -22.43 -1.39
C PHE A 20 -19.23 -21.31 -1.28
N MET A 21 -19.54 -20.10 -1.77
CA MET A 21 -18.66 -18.93 -1.64
C MET A 21 -18.44 -18.53 -0.17
N LEU A 22 -19.51 -18.48 0.65
CA LEU A 22 -19.41 -18.20 2.08
C LEU A 22 -18.56 -19.25 2.82
N ASN A 23 -18.76 -20.54 2.54
CA ASN A 23 -17.94 -21.61 3.10
C ASN A 23 -16.46 -21.53 2.68
N THR A 24 -16.19 -21.05 1.47
CA THR A 24 -14.83 -20.84 0.96
C THR A 24 -14.14 -19.65 1.65
N PHE A 25 -14.88 -18.57 1.92
CA PHE A 25 -14.38 -17.40 2.65
C PHE A 25 -14.07 -17.71 4.12
N MET A 26 -14.94 -18.45 4.81
CA MET A 26 -14.78 -18.79 6.23
C MET A 26 -13.65 -19.81 6.49
N LYS A 27 -13.25 -20.60 5.48
CA LYS A 27 -12.14 -21.58 5.57
C LYS A 27 -10.81 -20.93 5.18
N GLY A 28 -10.36 -19.99 6.01
CA GLY A 28 -9.16 -19.17 5.78
C GLY A 28 -7.90 -19.97 5.42
N ARG A 29 -7.36 -19.73 4.23
CA ARG A 29 -6.16 -20.42 3.71
C ARG A 29 -4.88 -19.82 4.30
N LYS A 30 -4.06 -20.66 4.96
CA LYS A 30 -2.66 -20.33 5.26
C LYS A 30 -1.85 -20.32 3.95
N PRO A 31 -1.04 -19.29 3.64
CA PRO A 31 -0.25 -19.25 2.42
C PRO A 31 0.94 -20.23 2.50
N GLN A 32 0.82 -21.35 1.79
CA GLN A 32 1.93 -22.24 1.46
C GLN A 32 2.62 -21.72 0.19
N HIS A 33 3.81 -21.11 0.31
CA HIS A 33 4.64 -20.74 -0.84
C HIS A 33 5.72 -21.80 -1.09
N PRO A 34 5.82 -22.39 -2.29
CA PRO A 34 6.90 -23.31 -2.62
C PRO A 34 8.22 -22.55 -2.79
N VAL A 35 9.25 -22.99 -2.06
CA VAL A 35 10.62 -22.47 -2.20
C VAL A 35 11.19 -22.91 -3.55
N LYS A 36 11.74 -21.97 -4.33
CA LYS A 36 12.67 -22.28 -5.43
C LYS A 36 14.08 -21.86 -5.03
N GLN A 37 15.05 -22.72 -5.34
CA GLN A 37 16.41 -22.69 -4.81
C GLN A 37 17.36 -21.86 -5.68
N ILE A 38 18.46 -21.41 -5.07
CA ILE A 38 19.55 -20.66 -5.72
C ILE A 38 20.69 -21.64 -6.05
N PRO A 39 21.26 -21.63 -7.26
CA PRO A 39 22.59 -22.19 -7.51
C PRO A 39 23.68 -21.12 -7.28
N HIS A 40 24.71 -21.45 -6.51
CA HIS A 40 25.96 -20.67 -6.38
C HIS A 40 26.90 -20.92 -7.58
N THR A 41 27.79 -19.97 -7.90
CA THR A 41 29.04 -20.20 -8.66
C THR A 41 30.11 -19.15 -8.28
N VAL A 42 31.40 -19.54 -8.29
CA VAL A 42 32.64 -18.76 -7.96
C VAL A 42 33.87 -19.47 -8.60
N ILE A 43 35.10 -18.92 -8.70
CA ILE A 43 35.63 -17.63 -8.19
C ILE A 43 35.75 -16.59 -9.35
N ILE A 44 36.82 -15.85 -9.71
CA ILE A 44 38.25 -15.69 -9.31
C ILE A 44 38.66 -14.21 -9.50
N GLU A 45 39.80 -13.78 -8.93
CA GLU A 45 40.53 -12.54 -9.25
C GLU A 45 41.20 -12.60 -10.66
N GLU A 46 41.90 -11.60 -11.24
CA GLU A 46 42.49 -10.28 -10.85
C GLU A 46 42.61 -9.37 -12.12
N ASP A 47 43.03 -8.09 -12.15
CA ASP A 47 42.74 -6.86 -11.39
C ASP A 47 43.23 -5.64 -12.26
N VAL A 48 43.91 -4.63 -11.70
CA VAL A 48 44.69 -3.53 -12.35
C VAL A 48 43.90 -2.41 -13.07
N THR A 49 43.67 -1.32 -12.31
CA THR A 49 43.74 0.11 -12.70
C THR A 49 42.60 0.85 -13.45
N ASN A 50 42.58 2.17 -13.19
CA ASN A 50 42.15 3.29 -14.03
C ASN A 50 40.65 3.56 -14.28
N ASN A 51 40.17 4.58 -13.56
CA ASN A 51 39.39 5.75 -14.04
C ASN A 51 38.35 5.60 -15.18
N SER A 52 37.17 6.16 -14.88
CA SER A 52 36.17 6.77 -15.80
C SER A 52 34.84 6.02 -15.95
N SER A 53 33.79 6.63 -15.39
CA SER A 53 32.47 6.76 -16.02
C SER A 53 31.69 5.50 -16.44
N SER A 54 31.14 4.75 -15.50
CA SER A 54 29.83 4.09 -15.70
C SER A 54 29.12 3.72 -14.39
N ALA A 55 28.08 4.49 -14.02
CA ALA A 55 27.19 4.19 -12.89
C ALA A 55 25.73 4.58 -13.23
N LEU A 56 25.16 3.91 -14.24
CA LEU A 56 23.80 4.14 -14.74
C LEU A 56 22.71 3.58 -13.79
N SER A 57 22.62 4.09 -12.56
CA SER A 57 21.73 3.50 -11.54
C SER A 57 21.29 4.46 -10.42
N THR A 58 20.54 5.54 -10.71
CA THR A 58 19.61 6.20 -9.73
C THR A 58 18.66 7.29 -10.28
N SER A 59 18.60 7.55 -11.59
CA SER A 59 17.97 8.78 -12.15
C SER A 59 16.42 8.89 -12.07
N PHE A 60 15.68 7.79 -11.86
CA PHE A 60 14.22 7.79 -12.08
C PHE A 60 13.33 8.29 -10.92
N SER A 61 13.84 8.44 -9.69
CA SER A 61 12.99 8.79 -8.53
C SER A 61 12.94 10.28 -8.19
N THR A 62 14.03 11.03 -8.42
CA THR A 62 14.15 12.42 -7.93
C THR A 62 13.48 13.42 -8.87
N LEU A 63 13.69 13.26 -10.19
CA LEU A 63 13.31 14.22 -11.23
C LEU A 63 11.78 14.41 -11.40
N ALA A 64 10.96 13.56 -10.79
CA ALA A 64 9.51 13.61 -10.88
C ALA A 64 8.84 14.60 -9.91
N ILE A 65 9.55 15.06 -8.87
CA ILE A 65 8.96 15.89 -7.79
C ILE A 65 9.00 17.39 -8.14
N ASP A 66 10.01 17.84 -8.88
CA ASP A 66 10.35 19.27 -8.97
C ASP A 66 9.55 20.07 -10.02
N ASN A 67 8.83 19.39 -10.93
CA ASN A 67 8.26 20.01 -12.15
C ASN A 67 6.73 20.20 -12.16
N GLN A 68 6.00 19.89 -11.07
CA GLN A 68 4.54 20.09 -11.02
C GLN A 68 4.07 20.82 -9.75
N ALA A 69 3.11 21.73 -9.96
CA ALA A 69 2.52 22.68 -9.01
C ALA A 69 3.50 23.65 -8.29
N LYS A 70 3.41 24.93 -8.67
CA LYS A 70 4.14 26.06 -8.04
C LYS A 70 3.72 26.36 -6.59
N ASP A 71 2.64 25.72 -6.11
CA ASP A 71 1.91 26.06 -4.89
C ASP A 71 1.78 24.85 -3.91
N ILE A 72 2.82 24.02 -3.84
CA ILE A 72 2.94 22.97 -2.81
C ILE A 72 3.71 23.53 -1.61
N PRO A 73 3.19 23.47 -0.37
CA PRO A 73 3.90 23.89 0.84
C PRO A 73 5.26 23.20 1.00
N ASN A 74 6.27 23.95 1.46
CA ASN A 74 7.62 23.43 1.66
C ASN A 74 7.65 22.27 2.68
N GLU A 75 6.75 22.31 3.66
CA GLU A 75 6.46 21.27 4.63
C GLU A 75 6.11 19.92 3.99
N ILE A 76 5.38 19.93 2.87
CA ILE A 76 5.02 18.75 2.10
C ILE A 76 6.20 18.33 1.23
N LYS A 77 6.85 19.26 0.50
CA LYS A 77 8.04 18.94 -0.32
C LYS A 77 9.13 18.22 0.48
N VAL A 78 9.52 18.77 1.63
CA VAL A 78 10.55 18.18 2.51
C VAL A 78 10.14 16.80 3.04
N ARG A 79 8.87 16.61 3.41
CA ARG A 79 8.39 15.30 3.91
C ARG A 79 8.18 14.28 2.80
N SER A 80 7.80 14.69 1.59
CA SER A 80 7.69 13.86 0.40
C SER A 80 9.06 13.37 -0.04
N LYS A 81 10.07 14.26 -0.10
CA LYS A 81 11.47 13.88 -0.33
C LYS A 81 11.93 12.80 0.65
N ARG A 82 11.74 13.03 1.95
CA ARG A 82 12.05 12.03 2.99
C ARG A 82 11.24 10.73 2.87
N ALA A 83 9.99 10.78 2.43
CA ALA A 83 9.18 9.59 2.17
C ALA A 83 9.65 8.79 0.95
N VAL A 84 10.36 9.43 0.01
CA VAL A 84 10.90 8.80 -1.20
C VAL A 84 12.32 8.25 -1.01
N GLU A 85 13.14 8.94 -0.21
CA GLU A 85 14.56 8.63 0.05
C GLU A 85 14.79 7.72 1.27
N GLU A 86 14.07 7.91 2.38
CA GLU A 86 14.32 7.12 3.60
C GLU A 86 13.86 5.67 3.44
N HIS A 87 14.59 4.72 4.05
CA HIS A 87 14.21 3.30 4.11
C HIS A 87 12.97 3.06 5.00
N ILE A 88 11.80 3.37 4.45
CA ILE A 88 10.49 2.91 4.89
C ILE A 88 10.13 1.66 4.05
N ARG A 89 9.42 0.69 4.63
CA ARG A 89 8.92 -0.50 3.92
C ARG A 89 7.50 -0.84 4.32
N LEU A 90 6.65 -1.22 3.37
CA LEU A 90 5.35 -1.84 3.64
C LEU A 90 5.51 -3.23 4.28
N LEU A 91 4.55 -3.64 5.12
CA LEU A 91 4.47 -4.94 5.79
C LEU A 91 3.10 -5.64 5.59
N SER A 92 2.00 -4.89 5.63
CA SER A 92 0.66 -5.37 5.27
C SER A 92 -0.19 -4.24 4.69
N SER A 93 -1.21 -4.59 3.91
CA SER A 93 -2.13 -3.70 3.22
C SER A 93 -3.52 -4.31 3.30
N ASP A 94 -4.38 -3.76 4.16
CA ASP A 94 -5.60 -4.39 4.65
C ASP A 94 -6.80 -3.44 4.39
N MET A 95 -7.65 -3.74 3.39
CA MET A 95 -8.81 -2.91 3.07
C MET A 95 -9.88 -3.03 4.17
N ILE A 96 -10.40 -1.89 4.64
CA ILE A 96 -11.43 -1.81 5.68
C ILE A 96 -12.68 -1.16 5.09
N ARG A 97 -13.81 -1.88 5.07
CA ARG A 97 -15.11 -1.41 4.53
C ARG A 97 -15.00 -0.94 3.07
N TYR A 98 -14.94 -1.89 2.14
CA TYR A 98 -15.06 -1.75 0.68
C TYR A 98 -14.80 -0.33 0.12
N LEU A 99 -13.55 -0.06 -0.27
CA LEU A 99 -13.07 1.19 -0.89
C LEU A 99 -13.27 2.49 -0.08
N ARG A 100 -13.71 2.46 1.19
CA ARG A 100 -13.78 3.67 2.04
C ARG A 100 -12.59 3.88 2.97
N LYS A 101 -11.90 2.82 3.38
CA LYS A 101 -10.72 2.88 4.26
C LYS A 101 -9.72 1.78 3.90
N HIS A 102 -8.45 2.05 4.08
CA HIS A 102 -7.36 1.11 3.85
C HIS A 102 -6.31 1.31 4.95
N GLU A 103 -6.04 0.25 5.72
CA GLU A 103 -4.96 0.22 6.69
C GLU A 103 -3.69 -0.32 6.04
N PHE A 104 -2.56 0.33 6.32
CA PHE A 104 -1.24 -0.11 5.90
C PHE A 104 -0.33 -0.19 7.13
N LYS A 105 0.44 -1.25 7.25
CA LYS A 105 1.47 -1.37 8.30
C LYS A 105 2.83 -1.14 7.65
N VAL A 106 3.57 -0.13 8.11
CA VAL A 106 4.89 0.23 7.57
C VAL A 106 5.98 0.13 8.64
N ARG A 107 7.15 -0.38 8.26
CA ARG A 107 8.38 -0.29 9.07
C ARG A 107 9.08 1.02 8.73
N GLY A 108 9.28 1.89 9.70
CA GLY A 108 10.08 3.11 9.55
C GLY A 108 11.59 2.86 9.71
N THR A 109 12.39 3.89 9.44
CA THR A 109 13.86 3.86 9.50
C THR A 109 14.45 3.44 10.85
N THR A 110 13.71 3.58 11.96
CA THR A 110 14.11 3.13 13.30
C THR A 110 13.68 1.69 13.63
N GLY A 111 13.29 0.90 12.63
CA GLY A 111 12.79 -0.48 12.78
C GLY A 111 11.37 -0.59 13.37
N LYS A 112 10.84 0.49 13.98
CA LYS A 112 9.50 0.54 14.54
C LYS A 112 8.43 0.43 13.47
N VAL A 113 7.37 -0.31 13.78
CA VAL A 113 6.18 -0.43 12.93
C VAL A 113 5.20 0.69 13.26
N TYR A 114 4.60 1.28 12.23
CA TYR A 114 3.54 2.27 12.32
C TYR A 114 2.36 1.83 11.47
N THR A 115 1.16 2.03 11.99
CA THR A 115 -0.07 1.92 11.22
C THR A 115 -0.29 3.26 10.51
N VAL A 116 -0.61 3.20 9.22
CA VAL A 116 -1.07 4.32 8.40
C VAL A 116 -2.49 3.97 7.94
N ILE A 117 -3.37 4.94 7.99
CA ILE A 117 -4.76 4.82 7.55
C ILE A 117 -4.96 5.84 6.43
N ILE A 118 -5.50 5.37 5.31
CA ILE A 118 -6.03 6.20 4.22
C ILE A 118 -7.55 5.97 4.18
N GLY A 119 -8.33 7.03 3.98
CA GLY A 119 -9.78 7.04 4.07
C GLY A 119 -10.29 8.45 4.34
N ASN A 120 -11.55 8.60 4.79
CA ASN A 120 -12.17 9.89 5.12
C ASN A 120 -11.42 10.71 6.18
N ARG A 121 -10.45 10.07 6.85
CA ARG A 121 -9.35 10.72 7.55
C ARG A 121 -8.05 9.98 7.26
N LEU A 122 -6.98 10.73 6.97
CA LEU A 122 -5.62 10.22 6.89
C LEU A 122 -5.00 10.20 8.30
N GLU A 123 -4.55 9.05 8.78
CA GLU A 123 -3.98 8.91 10.12
C GLU A 123 -2.66 8.13 10.14
N CYS A 124 -1.81 8.36 11.14
CA CYS A 124 -0.63 7.52 11.38
C CYS A 124 -0.29 7.42 12.88
N THR A 125 0.12 6.23 13.34
CA THR A 125 0.54 6.04 14.75
C THR A 125 1.95 6.56 15.08
N CYS A 126 2.60 7.30 14.17
CA CYS A 126 3.94 7.84 14.40
C CYS A 126 3.93 9.18 15.14
N ARG A 127 5.01 9.44 15.90
CA ARG A 127 5.16 10.63 16.75
C ARG A 127 5.01 11.96 15.99
N ASP A 128 5.47 12.04 14.74
CA ASP A 128 5.36 13.27 13.92
C ASP A 128 3.90 13.62 13.61
N TYR A 129 3.10 12.64 13.18
CA TYR A 129 1.65 12.82 13.00
C TYR A 129 0.95 13.07 14.34
N GLN A 130 1.26 12.29 15.37
CA GLN A 130 0.63 12.41 16.70
C GLN A 130 0.80 13.81 17.31
N ILE A 131 1.95 14.45 17.11
CA ILE A 131 2.23 15.82 17.59
C ILE A 131 1.64 16.86 16.63
N ARG A 132 1.93 16.79 15.33
CA ARG A 132 1.65 17.89 14.39
C ARG A 132 0.24 17.89 13.78
N LYS A 133 -0.46 16.75 13.81
CA LYS A 133 -1.75 16.54 13.13
C LYS A 133 -1.73 16.98 11.65
N CYS A 134 -0.65 16.66 10.93
CA CYS A 134 -0.49 16.89 9.49
C CYS A 134 0.21 15.69 8.82
N HIS A 135 0.31 15.69 7.48
CA HIS A 135 0.91 14.60 6.71
C HIS A 135 2.35 14.32 7.16
N CYS A 136 2.56 13.16 7.78
CA CYS A 136 3.90 12.68 8.11
C CYS A 136 4.51 11.92 6.93
N LYS A 137 5.83 11.67 6.98
CA LYS A 137 6.54 10.89 5.94
C LYS A 137 5.95 9.51 5.65
N HIS A 138 5.24 8.89 6.61
CA HIS A 138 4.62 7.57 6.41
C HIS A 138 3.30 7.65 5.63
N ILE A 139 2.50 8.70 5.82
CA ILE A 139 1.31 8.96 5.00
C ILE A 139 1.76 9.24 3.56
N LEU A 140 2.76 10.11 3.39
CA LEU A 140 3.32 10.46 2.07
C LEU A 140 4.00 9.25 1.41
N TYR A 141 4.63 8.35 2.16
CA TYR A 141 5.16 7.09 1.61
C TYR A 141 4.05 6.23 1.00
N ILE A 142 2.92 6.05 1.71
CA ILE A 142 1.77 5.30 1.18
C ILE A 142 1.19 5.98 -0.07
N LEU A 143 1.01 7.31 -0.05
CA LEU A 143 0.49 8.05 -1.20
C LEU A 143 1.43 7.97 -2.43
N LEU A 144 2.74 8.15 -2.25
CA LEU A 144 3.71 8.29 -3.35
C LEU A 144 4.30 6.96 -3.85
N LYS A 145 4.57 5.98 -2.97
CA LYS A 145 5.23 4.71 -3.31
C LYS A 145 4.23 3.59 -3.56
N GLU A 146 3.26 3.41 -2.65
CA GLU A 146 2.32 2.28 -2.71
C GLU A 146 1.13 2.58 -3.62
N LEU A 147 0.40 3.68 -3.34
CA LEU A 147 -0.72 4.17 -4.14
C LEU A 147 -0.27 4.90 -5.43
N LYS A 148 1.04 5.15 -5.58
CA LYS A 148 1.70 5.67 -6.79
C LYS A 148 1.12 7.01 -7.31
N ILE A 149 0.53 7.80 -6.42
CA ILE A 149 -0.04 9.11 -6.76
C ILE A 149 1.12 10.06 -7.08
N ARG A 150 1.16 10.60 -8.30
CA ARG A 150 2.23 11.50 -8.75
C ARG A 150 1.86 12.98 -8.70
N ASP A 151 0.57 13.30 -8.82
CA ASP A 151 0.09 14.68 -8.76
C ASP A 151 0.02 15.16 -7.30
N LEU A 152 1.04 15.90 -6.89
CA LEU A 152 1.12 16.56 -5.59
C LEU A 152 0.13 17.73 -5.42
N SER A 153 -0.59 18.12 -6.49
CA SER A 153 -1.64 19.15 -6.42
C SER A 153 -3.01 18.59 -5.97
N MET A 154 -3.18 17.26 -5.98
CA MET A 154 -4.41 16.59 -5.51
C MET A 154 -4.74 16.96 -4.05
N GLU A 155 -6.03 17.04 -3.75
CA GLU A 155 -6.58 17.37 -2.43
C GLU A 155 -5.97 16.54 -1.29
N ILE A 156 -5.69 15.26 -1.53
CA ILE A 156 -5.15 14.32 -0.54
C ILE A 156 -3.76 14.69 0.01
N PHE A 157 -3.02 15.58 -0.65
CA PHE A 157 -1.77 16.17 -0.15
C PHE A 157 -1.96 17.50 0.61
N LYS A 158 -3.14 18.12 0.48
CA LYS A 158 -3.49 19.42 1.07
C LYS A 158 -4.28 19.30 2.37
N THR A 159 -5.16 18.28 2.48
CA THR A 159 -5.98 18.01 3.68
C THR A 159 -5.74 16.61 4.24
N LEU A 160 -5.98 16.43 5.54
CA LEU A 160 -6.09 15.11 6.17
C LEU A 160 -7.51 14.52 6.07
N TYR A 161 -8.48 15.26 5.54
CA TYR A 161 -9.88 14.87 5.41
C TYR A 161 -10.30 14.98 3.94
N PRO A 162 -9.84 14.06 3.07
CA PRO A 162 -10.20 14.06 1.65
C PRO A 162 -11.66 13.62 1.44
N SER A 163 -12.30 14.11 0.37
CA SER A 163 -13.66 13.69 0.01
C SER A 163 -13.76 12.20 -0.40
N ASP A 164 -14.98 11.65 -0.34
CA ASP A 164 -15.27 10.28 -0.79
C ASP A 164 -14.94 10.07 -2.28
N GLU A 165 -14.98 11.12 -3.11
CA GLU A 165 -14.65 11.12 -4.54
C GLU A 165 -13.15 10.98 -4.76
N ILE A 166 -12.35 11.77 -4.03
CA ILE A 166 -10.88 11.68 -4.02
C ILE A 166 -10.45 10.29 -3.55
N LEU A 167 -11.13 9.72 -2.55
CA LEU A 167 -10.84 8.37 -2.05
C LEU A 167 -11.19 7.27 -3.05
N LYS A 168 -12.33 7.38 -3.76
CA LYS A 168 -12.67 6.47 -4.87
C LYS A 168 -11.57 6.52 -5.94
N GLU A 169 -11.17 7.72 -6.38
CA GLU A 169 -10.14 7.88 -7.41
C GLU A 169 -8.78 7.28 -6.98
N VAL A 170 -8.37 7.52 -5.74
CA VAL A 170 -7.13 7.02 -5.14
C VAL A 170 -7.13 5.49 -5.00
N PHE A 171 -8.25 4.89 -4.58
CA PHE A 171 -8.31 3.44 -4.39
C PHE A 171 -8.62 2.66 -5.66
N GLN A 172 -9.40 3.21 -6.61
CA GLN A 172 -9.73 2.53 -7.88
C GLN A 172 -8.51 2.34 -8.79
N LYS A 173 -7.47 3.18 -8.64
CA LYS A 173 -6.17 3.03 -9.32
C LYS A 173 -5.27 1.94 -8.69
N TYR A 174 -5.52 1.55 -7.44
CA TYR A 174 -4.74 0.55 -6.70
C TYR A 174 -5.42 -0.81 -6.66
N HIS A 175 -6.73 -0.81 -6.38
CA HIS A 175 -7.61 -1.98 -6.43
C HIS A 175 -8.31 -2.00 -7.79
N THR A 176 -7.63 -2.57 -8.79
CA THR A 176 -8.29 -2.97 -10.03
C THR A 176 -9.34 -4.02 -9.68
N LEU A 177 -10.62 -3.64 -9.78
CA LEU A 177 -11.72 -4.58 -9.63
C LEU A 177 -11.65 -5.60 -10.78
N PRO A 178 -11.84 -6.91 -10.51
CA PRO A 178 -11.95 -7.93 -11.54
C PRO A 178 -13.27 -7.82 -12.32
#